data_AF-A0A2D7TNW5-F1
#
_entry.id   AF-A0A2D7TNW5-F1
#
_cell.length_a   1.000
_cell.length_b   1.000
_cell.length_c   1.000
_cell.angle_alpha   90.00
_cell.angle_beta   90.00
_cell.angle_gamma   90.00
#
_symmetry.space_group_name_H-M   'P 1'
#
loop_
_entity.id
_entity.type
_entity.pdbx_description
1 polymer ?
#
loop_
_entity_poly.entity_id
_entity_poly.type
_entity_poly.pdbx_seq_one_letter_code
_entity_poly.pdbx_strand_id
1 'polypeptide(L)' 'MITRAQTKMTTKRKPKSKSKVNEAGNYTKPGMRKGLFNRIKAGSKGGKPGQWSARKAQMLAKQYKSKGGGYKS' A
#
# COMPACT_ATOMS: atom_id res chain seq x y z
N MET A 1 -42.57 30.98 -14.14
CA MET A 1 -41.40 30.14 -14.43
C MET A 1 -40.25 30.67 -13.58
N ILE A 2 -39.86 29.98 -12.49
CA ILE A 2 -38.79 30.44 -11.58
C ILE A 2 -37.59 29.52 -11.77
N THR A 3 -36.51 30.06 -12.34
CA THR A 3 -35.23 29.37 -12.57
C THR A 3 -34.44 29.25 -11.27
N ARG A 4 -34.13 28.01 -10.86
CA ARG A 4 -33.22 27.72 -9.73
C ARG A 4 -31.77 27.87 -10.19
N ALA A 5 -31.04 28.82 -9.59
CA ALA A 5 -29.60 28.94 -9.73
C ALA A 5 -28.87 27.78 -9.02
N GLN A 6 -27.93 27.13 -9.69
CA GLN A 6 -27.06 26.09 -9.11
C GLN A 6 -25.82 26.73 -8.47
N THR A 7 -25.69 26.63 -7.15
CA THR A 7 -24.50 27.04 -6.40
C THR A 7 -23.39 25.98 -6.53
N LYS A 8 -22.25 26.37 -7.12
CA LYS A 8 -21.05 25.52 -7.22
C LYS A 8 -20.33 25.46 -5.87
N MET A 9 -20.56 24.40 -5.10
CA MET A 9 -19.79 24.09 -3.89
C MET A 9 -18.41 23.55 -4.29
N THR A 10 -17.37 24.38 -4.17
CA THR A 10 -15.97 23.96 -4.36
C THR A 10 -15.45 23.28 -3.11
N THR A 11 -15.51 21.94 -3.07
CA THR A 11 -14.91 21.17 -1.97
C THR A 11 -13.39 21.28 -2.06
N LYS A 12 -12.77 22.09 -1.20
CA LYS A 12 -11.31 22.13 -1.01
C LYS A 12 -10.81 20.73 -0.64
N ARG A 13 -10.14 20.06 -1.59
CA ARG A 13 -9.53 18.75 -1.37
C ARG A 13 -8.40 18.88 -0.36
N LYS A 14 -8.51 18.19 0.78
CA LYS A 14 -7.43 18.09 1.77
C LYS A 14 -6.15 17.54 1.10
N PRO A 15 -4.95 18.08 1.42
CA PRO A 15 -3.70 17.54 0.90
C PRO A 15 -3.58 16.07 1.29
N LYS A 16 -3.25 15.20 0.33
CA LYS A 16 -3.07 13.77 0.59
C LYS A 16 -1.96 13.60 1.62
N SER A 17 -2.24 12.96 2.75
CA SER A 17 -1.20 12.55 3.68
C SER A 17 -0.19 11.67 2.94
N LYS A 18 1.10 11.92 3.14
CA LYS A 18 2.16 11.10 2.53
C LYS A 18 1.95 9.65 2.98
N SER A 19 1.96 8.72 2.02
CA SER A 19 1.77 7.30 2.31
C SER A 19 2.97 6.75 3.09
N LYS A 20 2.77 6.43 4.38
CA LYS A 20 3.79 5.86 5.28
C LYS A 20 4.11 4.38 5.04
N VAL A 21 3.60 3.81 3.95
CA VAL A 21 3.66 2.36 3.66
C VAL A 21 5.07 1.79 3.51
N ASN A 22 6.09 2.64 3.32
CA ASN A 22 7.49 2.25 3.20
C ASN A 22 8.43 2.95 4.20
N GLU A 23 7.92 3.61 5.25
CA GLU A 23 8.79 4.08 6.33
C GLU A 23 9.42 2.86 7.02
N ALA A 24 10.75 2.76 6.97
CA ALA A 24 11.50 1.62 7.47
C ALA A 24 11.27 1.35 8.97
N GLY A 25 10.85 2.38 9.72
CA GLY A 25 10.46 2.29 11.12
C GLY A 25 9.15 1.54 11.38
N ASN A 26 8.29 1.32 10.37
CA ASN A 26 6.97 0.70 10.58
C ASN A 26 6.99 -0.82 10.66
N TYR A 27 8.13 -1.49 10.52
CA TYR A 27 8.18 -2.96 10.48
C TYR A 27 8.93 -3.52 11.67
N THR A 28 8.33 -4.46 12.40
CA THR A 28 8.99 -5.12 13.54
C THR A 28 10.08 -6.10 13.13
N LYS A 29 10.01 -6.64 11.90
CA LYS A 29 10.96 -7.63 11.35
C LYS A 29 11.41 -7.23 9.94
N PRO A 30 12.24 -6.18 9.79
CA PRO A 30 12.63 -5.64 8.49
C PRO A 30 13.39 -6.65 7.61
N GLY A 31 14.26 -7.48 8.19
CA GLY A 31 14.98 -8.53 7.47
C GLY A 31 14.05 -9.59 6.87
N MET A 32 13.09 -10.08 7.66
CA MET A 32 12.08 -11.04 7.19
C MET A 32 11.23 -10.45 6.07
N ARG A 33 10.81 -9.18 6.20
CA ARG A 33 10.07 -8.48 5.14
C ARG A 33 10.89 -8.41 3.85
N LYS A 34 12.19 -8.08 3.94
CA LYS A 34 13.09 -7.98 2.78
C LYS A 34 13.21 -9.33 2.05
N GLY A 35 13.35 -10.43 2.80
CA GLY A 35 13.35 -11.78 2.23
C GLY A 35 12.04 -12.14 1.52
N LEU A 36 10.90 -11.88 2.17
CA LEU A 36 9.58 -12.11 1.56
C LEU A 36 9.36 -11.25 0.31
N PHE A 37 9.78 -9.99 0.35
CA PHE A 37 9.69 -9.05 -0.77
C PHE A 37 10.46 -9.56 -1.99
N ASN A 38 11.72 -9.95 -1.81
CA ASN A 38 12.54 -10.46 -2.91
C ASN A 38 11.95 -11.75 -3.50
N ARG A 39 11.49 -12.67 -2.65
CA ARG A 39 10.86 -13.92 -3.09
C ARG A 39 9.58 -13.68 -3.88
N ILE A 40 8.71 -12.79 -3.40
CA ILE A 40 7.44 -12.46 -4.07
C ILE A 40 7.68 -11.68 -5.35
N LYS A 41 8.65 -10.78 -5.37
CA LYS A 41 9.04 -10.03 -6.56
C LYS A 41 9.55 -10.97 -7.66
N ALA A 42 10.41 -11.92 -7.32
CA ALA A 42 10.93 -12.92 -8.25
C ALA A 42 9.85 -13.87 -8.78
N GLY A 43 8.78 -14.13 -8.00
CA GLY A 43 7.68 -14.98 -8.45
C GLY A 43 6.85 -14.39 -9.60
N SER A 44 6.22 -15.27 -10.38
CA SER A 44 5.23 -14.94 -11.42
C SER A 44 3.81 -14.72 -10.88
N LYS A 45 3.56 -15.03 -9.60
CA LYS A 45 2.26 -14.78 -8.97
C LYS A 45 2.05 -13.28 -8.77
N GLY A 46 0.91 -12.79 -9.24
CA GLY A 46 0.53 -11.37 -9.11
C GLY A 46 1.18 -10.43 -10.12
N GLY A 47 1.78 -10.93 -11.20
CA GLY A 47 2.35 -10.12 -12.28
C GLY A 47 3.63 -10.73 -12.82
N LYS A 48 4.28 -10.05 -13.76
CA LYS A 48 5.55 -10.53 -14.33
C LYS A 48 6.62 -10.73 -13.25
N PRO A 49 7.46 -11.77 -13.33
CA PRO A 49 8.66 -11.92 -12.51
C PRO A 49 9.51 -10.65 -12.50
N GLY A 50 10.11 -10.32 -11.36
CA GLY A 50 10.95 -9.12 -11.19
C GLY A 50 10.19 -7.80 -11.00
N GLN A 51 8.92 -7.72 -11.41
CA GLN A 51 8.09 -6.52 -11.28
C GLN A 51 7.37 -6.46 -9.93
N TRP A 52 7.12 -5.24 -9.44
CA TRP A 52 6.34 -4.99 -8.24
C TRP A 52 4.94 -4.51 -8.60
N SER A 53 3.91 -5.19 -8.11
CA SER A 53 2.51 -4.92 -8.40
C SER A 53 1.67 -4.83 -7.13
N ALA A 54 0.45 -4.27 -7.23
CA ALA A 54 -0.48 -4.19 -6.11
C ALA A 54 -0.81 -5.58 -5.51
N ARG A 55 -1.01 -6.60 -6.37
CA ARG A 55 -1.32 -7.97 -5.92
C ARG A 55 -0.14 -8.60 -5.17
N LYS A 56 1.11 -8.32 -5.60
CA LYS A 56 2.32 -8.74 -4.88
C LYS A 56 2.45 -8.06 -3.52
N ALA A 57 2.12 -6.77 -3.41
CA ALA A 57 2.12 -6.05 -2.13
C ALA A 57 1.10 -6.63 -1.15
N GLN A 58 -0.11 -6.96 -1.62
CA GLN A 58 -1.12 -7.64 -0.80
C GLN A 58 -0.64 -9.00 -0.30
N MET A 59 0.00 -9.80 -1.16
CA MET A 59 0.58 -11.08 -0.75
C MET A 59 1.69 -10.91 0.28
N LEU A 60 2.54 -9.90 0.10
CA LEU A 60 3.59 -9.59 1.08
C LEU A 60 2.98 -9.26 2.44
N ALA A 61 1.97 -8.40 2.49
CA ALA A 61 1.30 -8.05 3.75
C ALA A 61 0.71 -9.29 4.43
N LYS A 62 0.01 -10.16 3.68
CA LYS A 62 -0.54 -11.42 4.19
C LYS A 62 0.56 -12.36 4.72
N GLN A 63 1.60 -12.60 3.92
CA GLN A 63 2.71 -13.48 4.30
C GLN A 63 3.49 -12.93 5.49
N TYR A 64 3.77 -11.63 5.49
CA TYR A 64 4.49 -10.97 6.56
C TYR A 64 3.72 -11.08 7.88
N LYS A 65 2.41 -10.82 7.88
CA LYS A 65 1.55 -11.03 9.05
C LYS A 65 1.51 -12.50 9.48
N SER A 66 1.36 -13.43 8.54
CA SER A 66 1.34 -14.88 8.85
C SER A 66 2.64 -15.39 9.47
N LYS A 67 3.79 -14.79 9.13
CA LYS A 67 5.09 -15.13 9.72
C LYS A 67 5.38 -14.35 11.02
N GLY A 68 4.36 -13.77 11.64
CA GLY A 68 4.50 -12.99 12.88
C GLY A 68 5.20 -11.66 12.69
N GLY A 69 5.16 -11.09 11.48
CA GLY A 69 5.60 -9.74 11.18
C GLY A 69 4.55 -8.73 11.62
N GLY A 70 4.96 -7.80 12.46
CA GLY A 70 4.11 -6.73 12.98
C GLY A 70 4.44 -5.39 12.33
N TYR A 71 3.53 -4.44 12.55
CA TYR A 71 3.71 -3.04 12.19
C TYR A 71 3.87 -2.20 13.46
N LYS A 72 4.82 -1.26 13.45
CA LYS A 72 4.93 -0.23 14.50
C LYS A 72 3.97 0.90 14.12
N SER A 73 3.11 1.28 15.05
CA SER A 73 2.14 2.39 14.92
C SER A 73 2.81 3.74 15.14
#